data_AF-K6FPA8-F1
#
_entry.id   AF-K6FPA8-F1
#
_cell.length_a   1.000
_cell.length_b   1.000
_cell.length_c   1.000
_cell.angle_alpha   90.00
_cell.angle_beta   90.00
_cell.angle_gamma   90.00
#
_symmetry.space_group_name_H-M   'P 1'
#
loop_
_entity.id
_entity.type
_entity.pdbx_description
1 polymer ?
#
loop_
_entity_poly.entity_id
_entity_poly.type
_entity_poly.pdbx_seq_one_letter_code
_entity_poly.pdbx_strand_id
1 'polypeptide(L)'
;MKRTVLAAIAAIVCLCTLAGCGTMKTKWRETRKLYREYINTDPSIDFSDQGISDKGLQHLAALMMPVDERLLAMLRTLGSQDAAPDPEWAQQLLTANPWLSGIAVVDASGSVVGQVPSTPMRPLDYAALLDMADRYKVRKMGARVVSDEMGTVVMVAMPFFKENEWAGIVVVHFDPRNLIRFSPNPDALVVVSTEGLVWSGGGQGESLAALKWSDILKGEVQGDIRTGGGEYVWQARYLGQIELVYLTDAREVRAAKPEPKKEAAPAPEPNKALPSTEPLPQPKDLTAP
;
A
#
# COMPACT_ATOMS: atom_id res chain seq x y z
N MET A 1 -66.69 -18.17 -46.59
CA MET A 1 -65.75 -18.87 -45.68
C MET A 1 -64.34 -18.26 -45.61
N LYS A 2 -63.73 -17.76 -46.69
CA LYS A 2 -62.34 -17.22 -46.64
C LYS A 2 -62.17 -15.90 -45.84
N ARG A 3 -63.18 -15.03 -45.80
CA ARG A 3 -63.11 -13.73 -45.09
C ARG A 3 -63.26 -13.82 -43.57
N THR A 4 -64.03 -14.80 -43.06
CA THR A 4 -64.26 -15.00 -41.62
C THR A 4 -63.06 -15.66 -40.94
N VAL A 5 -62.35 -16.56 -41.65
CA VAL A 5 -61.11 -17.17 -41.17
C VAL A 5 -59.96 -16.15 -41.07
N LEU A 6 -59.85 -15.24 -42.05
CA LEU A 6 -58.85 -14.17 -42.02
C LEU A 6 -59.08 -13.16 -40.87
N ALA A 7 -60.34 -12.82 -40.59
CA ALA A 7 -60.68 -11.95 -39.46
C ALA A 7 -60.39 -12.60 -38.10
N ALA A 8 -60.66 -13.91 -37.96
CA ALA A 8 -60.37 -14.64 -36.74
C ALA A 8 -58.85 -14.76 -36.47
N ILE A 9 -58.05 -15.00 -37.51
CA ILE A 9 -56.58 -15.06 -37.38
C ILE A 9 -56.01 -13.68 -37.02
N ALA A 10 -56.50 -12.60 -37.66
CA ALA A 10 -56.07 -11.24 -37.32
C ALA A 10 -56.42 -10.85 -35.87
N ALA A 11 -57.59 -11.25 -35.38
CA ALA A 11 -57.99 -11.01 -33.99
C ALA A 11 -57.10 -11.77 -32.99
N ILE A 12 -56.74 -13.02 -33.28
CA ILE A 12 -55.85 -13.83 -32.43
C ILE A 12 -54.42 -13.24 -32.40
N VAL A 13 -53.89 -12.78 -33.54
CA VAL A 13 -52.58 -12.12 -33.59
C VAL A 13 -52.58 -10.78 -32.83
N CYS A 14 -53.66 -10.00 -32.91
CA CYS A 14 -53.81 -8.79 -32.09
C CYS A 14 -53.90 -9.09 -30.58
N LEU A 15 -54.60 -10.16 -30.19
CA LEU A 15 -54.67 -10.58 -28.78
C LEU A 15 -53.31 -11.06 -28.23
N CYS A 16 -52.52 -11.77 -29.03
CA CYS A 16 -51.18 -12.23 -28.64
C CYS A 16 -50.16 -11.09 -28.50
N THR A 17 -50.27 -10.01 -29.29
CA THR A 17 -49.34 -8.87 -29.24
C THR A 17 -49.63 -7.91 -28.07
N LEU A 18 -50.90 -7.81 -27.63
CA LEU A 18 -51.29 -6.97 -26.48
C LEU A 18 -50.91 -7.60 -25.13
N ALA A 19 -50.90 -8.92 -25.01
CA ALA A 19 -50.56 -9.63 -23.76
C ALA A 19 -49.04 -9.69 -23.46
N GLY A 20 -48.18 -9.48 -24.46
CA GLY A 20 -46.73 -9.64 -24.34
C GLY A 20 -45.98 -8.42 -23.76
N CYS A 21 -46.48 -7.20 -23.99
CA CYS A 21 -45.72 -5.99 -23.66
C CYS A 21 -45.70 -5.63 -22.16
N GLY A 22 -46.70 -6.04 -21.38
CA GLY A 22 -46.74 -5.81 -19.93
C GLY A 22 -45.91 -6.83 -19.14
N THR A 23 -46.04 -8.11 -19.49
CA THR A 23 -45.39 -9.24 -18.79
C THR A 23 -43.89 -9.31 -19.05
N MET A 24 -43.42 -8.96 -20.25
CA MET A 24 -41.97 -8.88 -20.53
C MET A 24 -41.27 -7.77 -19.73
N LYS A 25 -41.91 -6.62 -19.50
CA LYS A 25 -41.32 -5.54 -18.69
C LYS A 25 -41.18 -5.92 -17.23
N THR A 26 -42.16 -6.63 -16.66
CA THR A 26 -42.11 -7.11 -15.27
C THR A 26 -41.07 -8.22 -15.11
N LYS A 27 -41.06 -9.21 -16.00
CA LYS A 27 -40.06 -10.29 -15.98
C LYS A 27 -38.63 -9.75 -16.18
N TRP A 28 -38.42 -8.81 -17.11
CA TRP A 28 -37.12 -8.15 -17.29
C TRP A 28 -36.65 -7.42 -16.03
N ARG A 29 -37.56 -6.75 -15.32
CA ARG A 29 -37.24 -6.05 -14.07
C ARG A 29 -36.87 -7.04 -12.95
N GLU A 30 -37.60 -8.13 -12.83
CA GLU A 30 -37.30 -9.20 -11.87
C GLU A 30 -35.97 -9.89 -12.20
N THR A 31 -35.70 -10.23 -13.46
CA THR A 31 -34.41 -10.78 -13.88
C THR A 31 -33.27 -9.80 -13.61
N ARG A 32 -33.46 -8.51 -13.87
CA ARG A 32 -32.44 -7.49 -13.57
C ARG A 32 -32.22 -7.30 -12.06
N LYS A 33 -33.28 -7.42 -11.26
CA LYS A 33 -33.18 -7.39 -9.79
C LYS A 33 -32.41 -8.60 -9.28
N LEU A 34 -32.76 -9.80 -9.72
CA LEU A 34 -32.05 -11.03 -9.36
C LEU A 34 -30.59 -11.00 -9.82
N TYR A 35 -30.33 -10.48 -11.02
CA TYR A 35 -28.97 -10.29 -11.54
C TYR A 35 -28.15 -9.35 -10.66
N ARG A 36 -28.73 -8.23 -10.21
CA ARG A 36 -28.06 -7.30 -9.28
C ARG A 36 -27.97 -7.81 -7.85
N GLU A 37 -28.77 -8.79 -7.46
CA GLU A 37 -28.75 -9.31 -6.10
C GLU A 37 -27.73 -10.45 -5.94
N TYR A 38 -27.61 -11.32 -6.95
CA TYR A 38 -26.82 -12.56 -6.87
C TYR A 38 -25.63 -12.65 -7.84
N ILE A 39 -25.62 -11.88 -8.92
CA ILE A 39 -24.58 -12.01 -9.98
C ILE A 39 -23.66 -10.79 -9.97
N ASN A 40 -24.24 -9.59 -9.90
CA ASN A 40 -23.52 -8.33 -9.85
C ASN A 40 -24.07 -7.49 -8.70
N THR A 41 -23.91 -8.03 -7.49
CA THR A 41 -24.19 -7.31 -6.24
C THR A 41 -23.37 -6.05 -6.21
N ASP A 42 -24.05 -4.90 -6.12
CA ASP A 42 -23.38 -3.62 -5.96
C ASP A 42 -22.53 -3.71 -4.68
N PRO A 43 -21.19 -3.57 -4.77
CA PRO A 43 -20.33 -3.77 -3.61
C PRO A 43 -20.63 -2.69 -2.58
N SER A 44 -21.17 -3.09 -1.44
CA SER A 44 -21.30 -2.24 -0.26
C SER A 44 -20.06 -2.42 0.60
N ILE A 45 -19.33 -1.34 0.87
CA ILE A 45 -18.22 -1.35 1.82
C ILE A 45 -18.81 -1.04 3.20
N ASP A 46 -18.72 -2.00 4.13
CA ASP A 46 -19.03 -1.74 5.52
C ASP A 46 -17.83 -1.05 6.18
N PHE A 47 -17.97 0.25 6.44
CA PHE A 47 -16.92 1.03 7.12
C PHE A 47 -16.79 0.71 8.63
N SER A 48 -17.70 -0.09 9.19
CA SER A 48 -17.64 -0.54 10.58
C SER A 48 -16.87 -1.84 10.78
N ASP A 49 -16.68 -2.61 9.70
CA ASP A 49 -15.82 -3.80 9.72
C ASP A 49 -14.37 -3.38 9.51
N GLN A 50 -13.55 -3.58 10.53
CA GLN A 50 -12.10 -3.30 10.50
C GLN A 50 -11.34 -4.34 9.65
N GLY A 51 -11.98 -5.42 9.18
CA GLY A 51 -11.41 -6.44 8.29
C GLY A 51 -10.36 -7.36 8.93
N ILE A 52 -9.81 -6.99 10.10
CA ILE A 52 -8.90 -7.80 10.91
C ILE A 52 -9.56 -7.96 12.28
N SER A 53 -9.80 -9.19 12.74
CA SER A 53 -10.43 -9.44 14.05
C SER A 53 -9.42 -9.47 15.21
N ASP A 54 -8.16 -9.75 14.92
CA ASP A 54 -7.09 -9.80 15.92
C ASP A 54 -6.60 -8.39 16.28
N LYS A 55 -6.80 -8.02 17.55
CA LYS A 55 -6.36 -6.75 18.13
C LYS A 55 -4.84 -6.56 18.06
N GLY A 56 -4.06 -7.64 18.15
CA GLY A 56 -2.61 -7.58 18.00
C GLY A 56 -2.23 -7.09 16.60
N LEU A 57 -2.76 -7.76 15.56
CA LEU A 57 -2.52 -7.35 14.17
C LEU A 57 -3.05 -5.96 13.86
N GLN A 58 -4.21 -5.56 14.37
CA GLN A 58 -4.71 -4.18 14.26
C GLN A 58 -3.73 -3.17 14.88
N HIS A 59 -3.19 -3.49 16.06
CA HIS A 59 -2.21 -2.65 16.74
C HIS A 59 -0.91 -2.55 15.94
N LEU A 60 -0.38 -3.67 15.46
CA LEU A 60 0.80 -3.70 14.61
C LEU A 60 0.60 -2.84 13.36
N ALA A 61 -0.53 -3.01 12.66
CA ALA A 61 -0.88 -2.24 11.47
C ALA A 61 -0.88 -0.73 11.78
N ALA A 62 -1.51 -0.31 12.88
CA ALA A 62 -1.52 1.09 13.29
C ALA A 62 -0.11 1.65 13.59
N LEU A 63 0.79 0.82 14.13
CA LEU A 63 2.18 1.20 14.38
C LEU A 63 3.02 1.28 13.11
N MET A 64 2.90 0.29 12.21
CA MET A 64 3.78 0.15 11.06
C MET A 64 3.32 0.92 9.82
N MET A 65 2.01 1.11 9.62
CA MET A 65 1.49 1.69 8.38
C MET A 65 2.07 3.06 8.04
N PRO A 66 2.13 4.05 8.96
CA PRO A 66 2.71 5.36 8.63
C PRO A 66 4.19 5.27 8.25
N VAL A 67 4.91 4.30 8.80
CA VAL A 67 6.33 4.03 8.49
C VAL A 67 6.45 3.40 7.10
N ASP A 68 5.67 2.35 6.85
CA ASP A 68 5.67 1.58 5.61
C ASP A 68 5.22 2.43 4.40
N GLU A 69 4.22 3.30 4.58
CA GLU A 69 3.75 4.23 3.54
C GLU A 69 4.87 5.14 3.01
N ARG A 70 5.71 5.66 3.91
CA ARG A 70 6.84 6.53 3.55
C ARG A 70 7.93 5.75 2.83
N LEU A 71 8.22 4.55 3.32
CA LEU A 71 9.18 3.66 2.68
C LEU A 71 8.71 3.29 1.26
N LEU A 72 7.44 2.91 1.10
CA LEU A 72 6.82 2.57 -0.19
C LEU A 72 6.77 3.76 -1.15
N ALA A 73 6.46 4.96 -0.66
CA ALA A 73 6.47 6.17 -1.46
C ALA A 73 7.88 6.46 -2.01
N MET A 74 8.90 6.37 -1.15
CA MET A 74 10.30 6.53 -1.56
C MET A 74 10.72 5.46 -2.57
N LEU A 75 10.39 4.18 -2.32
CA LEU A 75 10.73 3.08 -3.23
C LEU A 75 10.12 3.24 -4.62
N ARG A 76 8.92 3.79 -4.72
CA ARG A 76 8.28 4.09 -6.01
C ARG A 76 9.04 5.17 -6.79
N THR A 77 9.49 6.22 -6.11
CA THR A 77 10.26 7.29 -6.75
C THR A 77 11.67 6.85 -7.11
N LEU A 78 12.30 6.04 -6.25
CA LEU A 78 13.62 5.48 -6.53
C LEU A 78 13.56 4.48 -7.69
N GLY A 79 12.55 3.61 -7.70
CA GLY A 79 12.36 2.58 -8.72
C GLY A 79 11.98 3.11 -10.11
N SER A 80 11.66 4.40 -10.25
CA SER A 80 11.45 5.04 -11.56
C SER A 80 12.74 5.49 -12.24
N GLN A 81 13.88 5.43 -11.53
CA GLN A 81 15.17 5.83 -12.08
C GLN A 81 15.75 4.74 -12.98
N ASP A 82 15.93 5.07 -14.25
CA ASP A 82 16.58 4.21 -15.24
C ASP A 82 17.96 4.75 -15.67
N ALA A 83 18.13 6.07 -15.65
CA ALA A 83 19.38 6.75 -15.94
C ALA A 83 20.06 7.26 -14.66
N ALA A 84 21.36 7.58 -14.74
CA ALA A 84 22.07 8.21 -13.65
C ALA A 84 21.38 9.55 -13.30
N PRO A 85 20.93 9.74 -12.04
CA PRO A 85 20.24 10.96 -11.66
C PRO A 85 21.23 12.12 -11.55
N ASP A 86 20.77 13.32 -11.87
CA ASP A 86 21.52 14.54 -11.59
C ASP A 86 21.43 14.93 -10.09
N PRO A 87 22.31 15.83 -9.62
CA PRO A 87 22.28 16.29 -8.24
C PRO A 87 20.98 17.00 -7.84
N GLU A 88 20.27 17.61 -8.79
CA GLU A 88 19.02 18.33 -8.52
C GLU A 88 17.91 17.34 -8.16
N TRP A 89 17.79 16.25 -8.91
CA TRP A 89 16.88 15.16 -8.62
C TRP A 89 17.11 14.58 -7.22
N ALA A 90 18.39 14.36 -6.85
CA ALA A 90 18.74 13.86 -5.53
C ALA A 90 18.31 14.84 -4.42
N GLN A 91 18.55 16.14 -4.63
CA GLN A 91 18.11 17.18 -3.70
C GLN A 91 16.57 17.24 -3.57
N GLN A 92 15.85 17.10 -4.68
CA GLN A 92 14.39 17.05 -4.68
C GLN A 92 13.87 15.82 -3.92
N LEU A 93 14.49 14.65 -4.11
CA LEU A 93 14.10 13.43 -3.40
C LEU A 93 14.29 13.55 -1.89
N LEU A 94 15.41 14.13 -1.44
CA LEU A 94 15.65 14.43 -0.02
C LEU A 94 14.66 15.45 0.53
N THR A 95 14.32 16.47 -0.25
CA THR A 95 13.34 17.48 0.15
C THR A 95 11.95 16.87 0.33
N ALA A 96 11.55 15.97 -0.57
CA ALA A 96 10.29 15.24 -0.48
C ALA A 96 10.28 14.20 0.66
N ASN A 97 11.46 13.70 1.05
CA ASN A 97 11.63 12.67 2.09
C ASN A 97 12.64 13.14 3.15
N PRO A 98 12.26 14.07 4.03
CA PRO A 98 13.18 14.68 5.01
C PRO A 98 13.72 13.72 6.08
N TRP A 99 13.28 12.47 6.06
CA TRP A 99 13.75 11.39 6.93
C TRP A 99 14.95 10.64 6.34
N LEU A 100 15.24 10.80 5.04
CA LEU A 100 16.43 10.26 4.41
C LEU A 100 17.68 10.98 4.92
N SER A 101 18.76 10.24 5.11
CA SER A 101 20.05 10.79 5.54
C SER A 101 20.89 11.26 4.35
N GLY A 102 20.76 10.62 3.19
CA GLY A 102 21.50 11.00 2.00
C GLY A 102 21.28 10.06 0.82
N ILE A 103 21.86 10.46 -0.31
CA ILE A 103 21.84 9.75 -1.58
C ILE A 103 23.25 9.77 -2.15
N ALA A 104 23.72 8.62 -2.62
CA ALA A 104 24.97 8.48 -3.35
C ALA A 104 24.71 7.83 -4.70
N VAL A 105 25.40 8.30 -5.74
CA VAL A 105 25.44 7.68 -7.06
C VAL A 105 26.80 7.04 -7.19
N VAL A 106 26.80 5.73 -7.38
CA VAL A 106 28.01 4.89 -7.41
C VAL A 106 28.07 4.21 -8.77
N ASP A 107 29.18 4.32 -9.46
CA ASP A 107 29.36 3.62 -10.73
C ASP A 107 29.64 2.12 -10.52
N ALA A 108 29.64 1.34 -11.59
CA ALA A 108 29.93 -0.09 -11.54
C ALA A 108 31.36 -0.44 -11.07
N SER A 109 32.28 0.54 -11.03
CA SER A 109 33.63 0.36 -10.47
C SER A 109 33.67 0.52 -8.95
N GLY A 110 32.60 1.05 -8.36
CA GLY A 110 32.51 1.39 -6.95
C GLY A 110 32.91 2.81 -6.59
N SER A 111 33.13 3.67 -7.59
CA SER A 111 33.46 5.08 -7.37
C SER A 111 32.18 5.90 -7.18
N VAL A 112 32.18 6.77 -6.17
CA VAL A 112 31.07 7.71 -5.93
C VAL A 112 31.18 8.86 -6.92
N VAL A 113 30.28 8.91 -7.91
CA VAL A 113 30.25 9.93 -8.95
C VAL A 113 29.43 11.16 -8.56
N GLY A 114 28.53 11.02 -7.58
CA GLY A 114 27.74 12.11 -7.03
C GLY A 114 27.17 11.76 -5.67
N GLN A 115 27.00 12.77 -4.81
CA GLN A 115 26.44 12.56 -3.48
C GLN A 115 25.72 13.80 -2.98
N VAL A 116 24.60 13.58 -2.29
CA VAL A 116 23.84 14.62 -1.58
C VAL A 116 23.49 14.11 -0.18
N PRO A 117 23.86 14.80 0.91
CA PRO A 117 24.66 16.03 0.95
C PRO A 117 26.09 15.80 0.42
N SER A 118 26.73 16.86 -0.09
CA SER A 118 28.08 16.78 -0.68
C SER A 118 29.16 16.35 0.31
N THR A 119 28.95 16.61 1.59
CA THR A 119 29.80 16.11 2.68
C THR A 119 28.99 15.11 3.51
N PRO A 120 29.27 13.79 3.43
CA PRO A 120 28.59 12.82 4.26
C PRO A 120 28.93 13.00 5.73
N MET A 121 27.93 12.81 6.59
CA MET A 121 28.15 12.75 8.04
C MET A 121 28.81 11.42 8.49
N ARG A 122 28.70 10.38 7.66
CA ARG A 122 29.22 9.03 7.92
C ARG A 122 29.74 8.42 6.60
N PRO A 123 30.97 7.90 6.56
CA PRO A 123 31.44 7.15 5.40
C PRO A 123 30.65 5.83 5.31
N LEU A 124 30.15 5.51 4.12
CA LEU A 124 29.41 4.28 3.86
C LEU A 124 30.17 3.44 2.85
N ASP A 125 30.18 2.12 3.08
CA ASP A 125 30.73 1.15 2.15
C ASP A 125 29.62 0.59 1.25
N TYR A 126 29.83 0.69 -0.06
CA TYR A 126 28.89 0.25 -1.09
C TYR A 126 29.31 -1.07 -1.76
N ALA A 127 30.48 -1.64 -1.44
CA ALA A 127 31.01 -2.83 -2.09
C ALA A 127 30.01 -4.00 -2.03
N ALA A 128 29.45 -4.24 -0.85
CA ALA A 128 28.54 -5.36 -0.65
C ALA A 128 27.15 -5.15 -1.31
N LEU A 129 26.81 -3.92 -1.71
CA LEU A 129 25.67 -3.66 -2.61
C LEU A 129 26.06 -3.99 -4.06
N LEU A 130 27.23 -3.54 -4.52
CA LEU A 130 27.73 -3.78 -5.88
C LEU A 130 27.92 -5.27 -6.20
N ASP A 131 28.24 -6.09 -5.19
CA ASP A 131 28.29 -7.56 -5.30
C ASP A 131 26.95 -8.18 -5.76
N MET A 132 25.84 -7.44 -5.67
CA MET A 132 24.53 -7.85 -6.17
C MET A 132 24.33 -7.55 -7.67
N ALA A 133 25.40 -7.40 -8.44
CA ALA A 133 25.39 -7.09 -9.87
C ALA A 133 24.36 -7.91 -10.69
N ASP A 134 24.19 -9.19 -10.38
CA ASP A 134 23.24 -10.05 -11.11
C ASP A 134 21.76 -9.65 -10.91
N ARG A 135 21.42 -9.07 -9.75
CA ARG A 135 20.09 -8.46 -9.52
C ARG A 135 19.94 -7.19 -10.35
N TYR A 136 21.00 -6.40 -10.41
CA TYR A 136 21.00 -5.11 -11.09
C TYR A 136 20.90 -5.25 -12.61
N LYS A 137 21.57 -6.23 -13.22
CA LYS A 137 21.46 -6.54 -14.65
C LYS A 137 20.02 -6.84 -15.09
N VAL A 138 19.18 -7.32 -14.18
CA VAL A 138 17.74 -7.58 -14.42
C VAL A 138 16.83 -6.53 -13.77
N ARG A 139 17.37 -5.32 -13.53
CA ARG A 139 16.60 -4.13 -13.09
C ARG A 139 15.92 -4.29 -11.73
N LYS A 140 16.47 -5.13 -10.84
CA LYS A 140 15.96 -5.32 -9.47
C LYS A 140 16.73 -4.46 -8.47
N MET A 141 16.01 -3.94 -7.47
CA MET A 141 16.61 -3.25 -6.33
C MET A 141 17.40 -4.21 -5.43
N GLY A 142 18.37 -3.64 -4.72
CA GLY A 142 19.10 -4.25 -3.61
C GLY A 142 18.96 -3.39 -2.36
N ALA A 143 19.17 -3.97 -1.18
CA ALA A 143 19.17 -3.24 0.07
C ALA A 143 20.11 -3.89 1.09
N ARG A 144 20.54 -3.15 2.10
CA ARG A 144 21.40 -3.66 3.18
C ARG A 144 21.07 -2.99 4.50
N VAL A 145 21.26 -3.72 5.59
CA VAL A 145 21.27 -3.16 6.94
C VAL A 145 22.70 -3.24 7.46
N VAL A 146 23.25 -2.09 7.83
CA VAL A 146 24.62 -1.98 8.35
C VAL A 146 24.55 -1.39 9.74
N SER A 147 25.14 -2.08 10.72
CA SER A 147 25.24 -1.60 12.10
C SER A 147 26.70 -1.48 12.50
N ASP A 148 27.08 -0.33 13.01
CA ASP A 148 28.41 -0.05 13.57
C ASP A 148 28.28 0.81 14.84
N GLU A 149 29.40 1.36 15.32
CA GLU A 149 29.47 2.21 16.52
C GLU A 149 28.63 3.49 16.42
N MET A 150 28.35 3.99 15.21
CA MET A 150 27.51 5.18 14.98
C MET A 150 26.01 4.83 14.90
N GLY A 151 25.67 3.55 14.97
CA GLY A 151 24.31 3.03 14.92
C GLY A 151 23.96 2.35 13.59
N THR A 152 22.69 1.98 13.46
CA THR A 152 22.19 1.27 12.28
C THR A 152 21.86 2.22 11.13
N VAL A 153 22.23 1.85 9.92
CA VAL A 153 21.86 2.51 8.66
C VAL A 153 21.26 1.48 7.73
N VAL A 154 20.16 1.86 7.09
CA VAL A 154 19.54 1.07 6.01
C VAL A 154 19.89 1.73 4.70
N MET A 155 20.40 0.94 3.75
CA MET A 155 20.74 1.38 2.40
C MET A 155 19.85 0.67 1.39
N VAL A 156 19.35 1.39 0.40
CA VAL A 156 18.54 0.85 -0.71
C VAL A 156 19.14 1.32 -2.02
N ALA A 157 19.42 0.39 -2.90
CA ALA A 157 20.08 0.60 -4.18
C ALA A 157 19.15 0.28 -5.35
N MET A 158 19.04 1.21 -6.29
CA MET A 158 18.41 1.01 -7.59
C MET A 158 19.45 1.09 -8.70
N PRO A 159 19.51 0.12 -9.64
CA PRO A 159 20.43 0.20 -10.75
C PRO A 159 20.05 1.28 -11.75
N PHE A 160 21.05 1.95 -12.31
CA PHE A 160 20.89 2.79 -13.49
C PHE A 160 21.71 2.25 -14.66
N PHE A 161 21.34 2.66 -15.87
CA PHE A 161 21.84 2.10 -17.12
C PHE A 161 22.37 3.19 -18.04
N LYS A 162 23.36 2.81 -18.84
CA LYS A 162 23.87 3.60 -19.97
C LYS A 162 23.88 2.68 -21.18
N GLU A 163 23.28 3.11 -22.28
CA GLU A 163 23.22 2.30 -23.52
C GLU A 163 22.63 0.89 -23.28
N ASN A 164 21.67 0.79 -22.34
CA ASN A 164 21.03 -0.46 -21.90
C ASN A 164 21.97 -1.47 -21.21
N GLU A 165 23.16 -1.04 -20.83
CA GLU A 165 24.07 -1.79 -19.95
C GLU A 165 24.03 -1.22 -18.53
N TRP A 166 24.12 -2.11 -17.54
CA TRP A 166 24.16 -1.69 -16.14
C TRP A 166 25.42 -0.86 -15.88
N ALA A 167 25.25 0.39 -15.44
CA ALA A 167 26.33 1.36 -15.32
C ALA A 167 26.67 1.71 -13.86
N GLY A 168 25.79 1.37 -12.91
CA GLY A 168 25.99 1.64 -11.49
C GLY A 168 24.69 1.59 -10.70
N ILE A 169 24.73 2.13 -9.49
CA ILE A 169 23.60 2.17 -8.56
C ILE A 169 23.38 3.57 -7.98
N VAL A 170 22.11 3.91 -7.79
CA VAL A 170 21.68 5.02 -6.94
C VAL A 170 21.33 4.45 -5.59
N VAL A 171 22.07 4.86 -4.55
CA VAL A 171 21.90 4.40 -3.18
C VAL A 171 21.26 5.51 -2.36
N VAL A 172 20.06 5.25 -1.85
CA VAL A 172 19.47 6.08 -0.78
C VAL A 172 19.77 5.42 0.55
N HIS A 173 20.05 6.21 1.58
CA HIS A 173 20.32 5.67 2.90
C HIS A 173 19.68 6.51 4.00
N PHE A 174 19.32 5.86 5.10
CA PHE A 174 18.69 6.50 6.23
C PHE A 174 19.01 5.80 7.54
N ASP A 175 19.00 6.59 8.61
CA ASP A 175 18.94 6.09 9.97
C ASP A 175 17.50 5.68 10.33
N PRO A 176 17.25 4.44 10.79
CA PRO A 176 15.92 3.99 11.19
C PRO A 176 15.20 4.93 12.17
N ARG A 177 15.93 5.65 13.04
CA ARG A 177 15.37 6.64 13.98
C ARG A 177 14.58 7.74 13.27
N ASN A 178 15.04 8.16 12.10
CA ASN A 178 14.40 9.23 11.33
C ASN A 178 13.09 8.78 10.68
N LEU A 179 12.97 7.48 10.40
CA LEU A 179 11.78 6.88 9.79
C LEU A 179 10.78 6.43 10.87
N ILE A 180 11.25 5.82 11.95
CA ILE A 180 10.37 5.19 12.95
C ILE A 180 9.52 6.19 13.73
N ARG A 181 9.97 7.45 13.84
CA ARG A 181 9.24 8.58 14.47
C ARG A 181 7.84 8.83 13.91
N PHE A 182 7.53 8.28 12.73
CA PHE A 182 6.21 8.40 12.12
C PHE A 182 5.22 7.37 12.66
N SER A 183 5.70 6.32 13.34
CA SER A 183 4.85 5.46 14.14
C SER A 183 4.25 6.25 15.30
N PRO A 184 2.96 6.07 15.64
CA PRO A 184 2.34 6.77 16.76
C PRO A 184 2.93 6.39 18.13
N ASN A 185 3.57 5.22 18.24
CA ASN A 185 4.32 4.81 19.42
C ASN A 185 5.57 4.01 19.01
N PRO A 186 6.70 4.69 18.71
CA PRO A 186 7.92 4.04 18.24
C PRO A 186 8.54 3.04 19.23
N ASP A 187 8.28 3.18 20.53
CA ASP A 187 8.80 2.28 21.55
C ASP A 187 8.08 0.93 21.54
N ALA A 188 6.82 0.89 21.08
CA ALA A 188 6.04 -0.34 20.93
C ALA A 188 6.32 -1.09 19.62
N LEU A 189 7.04 -0.47 18.68
CA LEU A 189 7.37 -1.05 17.38
C LEU A 189 8.83 -1.53 17.38
N VAL A 190 9.04 -2.81 17.05
CA VAL A 190 10.36 -3.39 16.79
C VAL A 190 10.47 -3.65 15.30
N VAL A 191 11.64 -3.37 14.71
CA VAL A 191 11.93 -3.69 13.32
C VAL A 191 13.23 -4.49 13.26
N VAL A 192 13.18 -5.64 12.62
CA VAL A 192 14.34 -6.49 12.37
C VAL A 192 14.41 -6.82 10.88
N SER A 193 15.56 -7.30 10.44
CA SER A 193 15.73 -7.86 9.11
C SER A 193 16.39 -9.23 9.17
N THR A 194 16.45 -9.92 8.04
CA THR A 194 17.26 -11.12 7.89
C THR A 194 18.77 -10.86 8.03
N GLU A 195 19.21 -9.60 8.06
CA GLU A 195 20.61 -9.19 8.29
C GLU A 195 20.88 -8.71 9.73
N GLY A 196 19.84 -8.47 10.54
CA GLY A 196 19.99 -8.09 11.94
C GLY A 196 18.95 -7.11 12.46
N LEU A 197 19.26 -6.47 13.59
CA LEU A 197 18.39 -5.48 14.21
C LEU A 197 18.36 -4.18 13.40
N VAL A 198 17.16 -3.65 13.13
CA VAL A 198 16.96 -2.35 12.45
C VAL A 198 16.53 -1.30 13.46
N TRP A 199 15.61 -1.64 14.36
CA TRP A 199 15.11 -0.77 15.42
C TRP A 199 14.64 -1.60 16.61
N SER A 200 15.17 -1.33 17.80
CA SER A 200 14.91 -2.11 19.02
C SER A 200 13.54 -1.87 19.65
N GLY A 201 12.88 -0.76 19.34
CA GLY A 201 11.82 -0.23 20.19
C GLY A 201 12.32 0.07 21.60
N GLY A 202 11.41 0.10 22.57
CA GLY A 202 11.71 0.29 23.99
C GLY A 202 12.03 -1.00 24.76
N GLY A 203 12.26 -2.13 24.07
CA GLY A 203 12.29 -3.45 24.71
C GLY A 203 13.23 -4.47 24.07
N GLN A 204 12.73 -5.71 23.92
CA GLN A 204 13.48 -6.94 23.66
C GLN A 204 14.01 -7.10 22.20
N GLY A 205 14.35 -6.01 21.51
CA GLY A 205 14.67 -6.00 20.09
C GLY A 205 15.80 -6.95 19.68
N GLU A 206 16.84 -7.05 20.50
CA GLU A 206 18.01 -7.89 20.29
C GLU A 206 17.65 -9.38 20.34
N SER A 207 16.78 -9.76 21.28
CA SER A 207 16.30 -11.14 21.38
C SER A 207 15.45 -11.54 20.17
N LEU A 208 14.68 -10.58 19.63
CA LEU A 208 13.88 -10.78 18.43
C LEU A 208 14.76 -10.83 17.18
N ALA A 209 15.79 -10.00 17.09
CA ALA A 209 16.76 -10.03 16.00
C ALA A 209 17.59 -11.32 15.97
N ALA A 210 17.81 -11.96 17.12
CA ALA A 210 18.54 -13.23 17.23
C ALA A 210 17.74 -14.46 16.70
N LEU A 211 16.46 -14.30 16.39
CA LEU A 211 15.66 -15.35 15.78
C LEU A 211 16.12 -15.65 14.35
N LYS A 212 15.95 -16.91 13.92
CA LYS A 212 16.28 -17.34 12.55
C LYS A 212 15.20 -16.90 11.56
N TRP A 213 15.08 -15.59 11.32
CA TRP A 213 14.08 -15.01 10.43
C TRP A 213 14.09 -15.62 9.03
N SER A 214 15.26 -15.93 8.48
CA SER A 214 15.40 -16.59 7.18
C SER A 214 14.72 -17.97 7.11
N ASP A 215 14.55 -18.66 8.25
CA ASP A 215 13.86 -19.95 8.30
C ASP A 215 12.35 -19.76 8.51
N ILE A 216 11.96 -18.82 9.38
CA ILE A 216 10.55 -18.47 9.63
C ILE A 216 9.87 -17.99 8.34
N LEU A 217 10.53 -17.10 7.61
CA LEU A 217 10.00 -16.46 6.41
C LEU A 217 9.87 -17.38 5.19
N LYS A 218 10.35 -18.63 5.27
CA LYS A 218 10.10 -19.65 4.23
C LYS A 218 8.66 -20.14 4.23
N GLY A 219 8.00 -20.12 5.38
CA GLY A 219 6.63 -20.62 5.55
C GLY A 219 5.58 -19.51 5.61
N GLU A 220 5.91 -18.41 6.28
CA GLU A 220 4.93 -17.38 6.65
C GLU A 220 5.48 -15.97 6.42
N VAL A 221 4.60 -15.02 6.10
CA VAL A 221 4.94 -13.58 5.96
C VAL A 221 4.34 -12.72 7.08
N GLN A 222 3.57 -13.34 7.97
CA GLN A 222 3.01 -12.74 9.16
C GLN A 222 2.65 -13.86 10.14
N GLY A 223 2.59 -13.55 11.43
CA GLY A 223 2.19 -14.54 12.41
C GLY A 223 2.39 -14.07 13.86
N ASP A 224 2.45 -15.05 14.74
CA ASP A 224 2.67 -14.88 16.17
C ASP A 224 3.95 -15.59 16.60
N ILE A 225 4.68 -15.02 17.56
CA ILE A 225 5.84 -15.67 18.17
C ILE A 225 5.90 -15.37 19.67
N ARG A 226 6.25 -16.38 20.46
CA ARG A 226 6.48 -16.24 21.91
C ARG A 226 7.95 -16.43 22.20
N THR A 227 8.58 -15.40 22.75
CA THR A 227 10.00 -15.41 23.11
C THR A 227 10.26 -14.35 24.19
N GLY A 228 11.31 -14.53 25.00
CA GLY A 228 11.72 -13.55 26.02
C GLY A 228 10.63 -13.17 27.04
N GLY A 229 9.63 -14.04 27.24
CA GLY A 229 8.46 -13.77 28.09
C GLY A 229 7.38 -12.88 27.45
N GLY A 230 7.56 -12.43 26.21
CA GLY A 230 6.58 -11.69 25.42
C GLY A 230 5.78 -12.56 24.45
N GLU A 231 4.70 -11.99 23.92
CA GLU A 231 3.91 -12.56 22.81
C GLU A 231 3.81 -11.50 21.72
N TYR A 232 4.48 -11.75 20.60
CA TYR A 232 4.64 -10.77 19.53
C TYR A 232 3.84 -11.18 18.32
N VAL A 233 3.06 -10.24 17.79
CA VAL A 233 2.57 -10.34 16.42
C VAL A 233 3.61 -9.73 15.49
N TRP A 234 3.73 -10.28 14.28
CA TRP A 234 4.70 -9.80 13.31
C TRP A 234 4.19 -9.84 11.88
N GLN A 235 4.74 -8.98 11.04
CA GLN A 235 4.48 -8.92 9.60
C GLN A 235 5.74 -8.52 8.84
N ALA A 236 6.02 -9.24 7.76
CA ALA A 236 7.15 -9.00 6.88
C ALA A 236 6.77 -8.13 5.67
N ARG A 237 7.71 -7.27 5.27
CA ARG A 237 7.69 -6.45 4.05
C ARG A 237 9.04 -6.57 3.36
N TYR A 238 9.06 -6.44 2.05
CA TYR A 238 10.30 -6.54 1.27
C TYR A 238 10.90 -5.17 0.99
N LEU A 239 12.20 -5.05 1.23
CA LEU A 239 13.01 -3.91 0.84
C LEU A 239 14.14 -4.41 -0.06
N GLY A 240 13.99 -4.27 -1.39
CA GLY A 240 14.92 -4.90 -2.32
C GLY A 240 14.88 -6.43 -2.19
N GLN A 241 15.96 -7.04 -1.70
CA GLN A 241 16.02 -8.47 -1.41
C GLN A 241 15.89 -8.84 0.06
N ILE A 242 15.98 -7.87 0.98
CA ILE A 242 15.87 -8.15 2.41
C ILE A 242 14.41 -8.07 2.84
N GLU A 243 14.06 -8.88 3.81
CA GLU A 243 12.78 -8.80 4.50
C GLU A 243 12.95 -7.92 5.74
N LEU A 244 12.16 -6.86 5.83
CA LEU A 244 11.92 -6.10 7.05
C LEU A 244 10.73 -6.73 7.77
N VAL A 245 10.94 -7.13 9.01
CA VAL A 245 9.91 -7.70 9.86
C VAL A 245 9.56 -6.68 10.94
N TYR A 246 8.31 -6.25 10.94
CA TYR A 246 7.72 -5.38 11.96
C TYR A 246 7.10 -6.25 13.05
N LEU A 247 7.34 -5.91 14.31
CA LEU A 247 6.79 -6.63 15.46
C LEU A 247 6.28 -5.68 16.53
N THR A 248 5.29 -6.14 17.30
CA THR A 248 4.86 -5.48 18.53
C THR A 248 4.38 -6.52 19.54
N ASP A 249 4.52 -6.21 20.83
CA ASP A 249 4.01 -7.07 21.90
C ASP A 249 2.47 -6.96 21.97
N ALA A 250 1.79 -8.07 21.73
CA ALA A 250 0.34 -8.12 21.62
C ALA A 250 -0.36 -8.37 22.96
N ARG A 251 0.37 -8.64 24.06
CA ARG A 251 -0.23 -9.09 25.33
C ARG A 251 -1.23 -8.08 25.88
N GLU A 252 -0.84 -6.80 25.98
CA GLU A 252 -1.68 -5.76 26.57
C GLU A 252 -2.92 -5.49 25.72
N VAL A 253 -2.74 -5.35 24.40
CA VAL A 253 -3.84 -5.03 23.48
C VAL A 253 -4.83 -6.18 23.31
N ARG A 254 -4.37 -7.44 23.40
CA ARG A 254 -5.25 -8.62 23.40
C ARG A 254 -5.98 -8.80 24.74
N ALA A 255 -5.34 -8.44 25.85
CA ALA A 255 -5.96 -8.48 27.18
C ALA A 255 -6.96 -7.34 27.42
N ALA A 256 -6.86 -6.23 26.68
CA ALA A 256 -7.77 -5.11 26.79
C ALA A 256 -9.22 -5.55 26.48
N LYS A 257 -10.15 -5.23 27.40
CA LYS A 257 -11.58 -5.43 27.16
C LYS A 257 -12.03 -4.62 25.94
N PRO A 258 -13.00 -5.09 25.14
CA PRO A 258 -13.56 -4.29 24.06
C PRO A 258 -14.00 -2.93 24.61
N GLU A 259 -13.56 -1.83 24.00
CA GLU A 259 -14.16 -0.54 24.31
C GLU A 259 -15.66 -0.62 24.02
N PRO A 260 -16.52 -0.07 24.89
CA PRO A 260 -17.94 0.01 24.58
C PRO A 260 -18.09 0.70 23.21
N LYS A 261 -18.85 0.07 22.29
CA LYS A 261 -19.14 0.64 20.97
C LYS A 261 -19.51 2.10 21.16
N LYS A 262 -18.68 3.01 20.65
CA LYS A 262 -19.04 4.41 20.55
C LYS A 262 -20.29 4.45 19.70
N GLU A 263 -21.42 4.76 20.33
CA GLU A 263 -22.73 4.81 19.68
C GLU A 263 -22.55 5.67 18.42
N ALA A 264 -22.84 5.09 17.26
CA ALA A 264 -22.70 5.80 16.00
C ALA A 264 -23.46 7.10 16.15
N ALA A 265 -22.79 8.24 15.89
CA ALA A 265 -23.47 9.51 15.84
C ALA A 265 -24.69 9.36 14.93
N PRO A 266 -25.89 9.84 15.34
CA PRO A 266 -27.09 9.68 14.55
C PRO A 266 -26.80 10.11 13.12
N ALA A 267 -27.15 9.23 12.17
CA ALA A 267 -26.96 9.51 10.76
C ALA A 267 -27.51 10.91 10.47
N PRO A 268 -26.78 11.77 9.73
CA PRO A 268 -27.31 13.07 9.35
C PRO A 268 -28.66 12.83 8.67
N GLU A 269 -29.69 13.53 9.15
CA GLU A 269 -31.02 13.45 8.55
C GLU A 269 -30.88 13.62 7.03
N PRO A 270 -31.56 12.78 6.22
CA PRO A 270 -31.47 12.89 4.78
C PRO A 270 -31.90 14.30 4.37
N ASN A 271 -30.90 15.13 4.06
CA ASN A 271 -31.09 16.53 3.80
C ASN A 271 -32.03 16.70 2.60
N LYS A 272 -32.86 17.74 2.70
CA LYS A 272 -33.71 18.31 1.67
C LYS A 272 -33.20 18.02 0.26
N ALA A 273 -34.12 17.57 -0.58
CA ALA A 273 -33.95 17.34 -2.01
C ALA A 273 -32.94 18.33 -2.62
N LEU A 274 -31.82 17.79 -3.09
CA LEU A 274 -30.90 18.50 -3.97
C LEU A 274 -31.73 19.06 -5.13
N PRO A 275 -31.60 20.36 -5.48
CA PRO A 275 -32.34 20.94 -6.59
C PRO A 275 -31.97 20.19 -7.88
N SER A 276 -33.02 19.78 -8.60
CA SER A 276 -32.97 18.99 -9.84
C SER A 276 -31.93 19.52 -10.83
N THR A 277 -31.14 18.62 -11.41
CA THR A 277 -30.24 18.89 -12.56
C THR A 277 -31.01 18.91 -13.88
N GLU A 278 -32.20 19.52 -13.90
CA GLU A 278 -32.88 19.79 -15.17
C GLU A 278 -32.23 21.00 -15.85
N PRO A 279 -31.97 20.95 -17.17
CA PRO A 279 -31.48 22.11 -17.90
C PRO A 279 -32.49 23.25 -17.79
N LEU A 280 -32.02 24.45 -17.44
CA LEU A 280 -32.86 25.64 -17.38
C LEU A 280 -33.55 25.87 -18.75
N PRO A 281 -34.86 26.17 -18.78
CA PRO A 281 -35.55 26.45 -20.03
C PRO A 281 -34.98 27.71 -20.68
N GLN A 282 -34.71 27.64 -21.98
CA GLN A 282 -34.17 28.77 -22.73
C GLN A 282 -35.18 29.94 -22.77
N PRO A 283 -34.72 31.20 -22.73
CA PRO A 283 -35.59 32.36 -22.80
C PRO A 283 -36.33 32.39 -24.14
N LYS A 284 -37.63 32.68 -24.12
CA LYS A 284 -38.39 32.96 -25.33
C LYS A 284 -37.89 34.28 -25.93
N ASP A 285 -37.54 34.26 -27.22
CA ASP A 285 -37.24 35.45 -28.01
C ASP A 285 -38.35 36.49 -27.86
N LEU A 286 -37.95 37.68 -27.41
CA LEU A 286 -38.77 38.89 -27.41
C LEU A 286 -38.30 39.81 -28.53
N THR A 287 -38.63 39.45 -29.77
CA THR A 287 -38.65 40.35 -30.94
C THR A 287 -39.80 39.89 -31.83
N ALA A 288 -41.00 40.42 -31.62
CA ALA A 288 -41.63 41.49 -32.42
C ALA A 288 -42.38 40.93 -33.67
N PRO A 289 -43.43 41.57 -34.19
CA PRO A 289 -44.12 42.80 -33.79
C PRO A 289 -45.51 42.61 -33.15
#